data_AF-A0A091E602-F1
#
_entry.id   AF-A0A091E602-F1
#
_cell.length_a   1.000
_cell.length_b   1.000
_cell.length_c   1.000
_cell.angle_alpha   90.00
_cell.angle_beta   90.00
_cell.angle_gamma   90.00
#
_symmetry.space_group_name_H-M   'P 1'
#
loop_
_entity.id
_entity.type
_entity.pdbx_description
1 polymer ?
#
loop_
_entity_poly.entity_id
_entity_poly.type
_entity_poly.pdbx_seq_one_letter_code
_entity_poly.pdbx_strand_id
1 'polypeptide(L)'
;MPKKVVRLIAKGKGFLDNITISTTAHMAAFFAASDWLVRNQDDRGGWPIMVTRKLGEGFKSLGPGWYSAMAQGQAISALVRAYLLTKDHTFLSSALRATAPYKLLSEQHGVKAVFMNKHDWYEEYPTTPSSFVLNGFMYSLIGLYDLKETAGEKLGKEARSLYERGMESLKAMLPLYDTGSGTIYDLRHFMLGIAPNLARWDYHTTHINQLQLLSTIDESPIFKEFVKRWKSYLKGSRAKHN
;
A
#
# COMPACT_ATOMS: atom_id res chain seq x y z
N MET A 1 -19.10 -9.16 24.53
CA MET A 1 -17.78 -9.07 25.20
C MET A 1 -17.71 -10.10 26.31
N PRO A 2 -16.62 -10.88 26.41
CA PRO A 2 -16.42 -11.75 27.58
C PRO A 2 -16.37 -10.90 28.85
N LYS A 3 -17.02 -11.36 29.93
CA LYS A 3 -17.14 -10.60 31.19
C LYS A 3 -16.07 -10.97 32.22
N LYS A 4 -15.49 -12.17 32.13
CA LYS A 4 -14.55 -12.71 33.12
C LYS A 4 -13.71 -13.83 32.54
N VAL A 5 -12.41 -13.81 32.79
CA VAL A 5 -11.52 -14.97 32.61
C VAL A 5 -11.55 -15.76 33.93
N VAL A 6 -12.04 -17.00 33.90
CA VAL A 6 -12.34 -17.77 35.13
C VAL A 6 -11.12 -18.54 35.65
N ARG A 7 -10.45 -19.29 34.78
CA ARG A 7 -9.26 -20.10 35.12
C ARG A 7 -8.53 -20.53 33.84
N LEU A 8 -7.25 -20.87 33.98
CA LEU A 8 -6.45 -21.58 32.98
C LEU A 8 -6.16 -22.99 33.52
N ILE A 9 -6.39 -24.03 32.72
CA ILE A 9 -6.10 -25.43 33.10
C ILE A 9 -5.08 -25.99 32.11
N ALA A 10 -3.91 -26.37 32.60
CA ALA A 10 -2.89 -27.08 31.83
C ALA A 10 -3.03 -28.61 32.01
N LYS A 11 -2.83 -29.38 30.94
CA LYS A 11 -2.82 -30.86 30.94
C LYS A 11 -1.60 -31.36 30.15
N GLY A 12 -1.00 -32.48 30.55
CA GLY A 12 0.22 -33.02 29.93
C GLY A 12 1.48 -32.76 30.78
N LYS A 13 2.67 -32.80 30.16
CA LYS A 13 3.97 -32.53 30.83
C LYS A 13 4.69 -31.39 30.11
N GLY A 14 5.09 -30.35 30.84
CA GLY A 14 5.77 -29.18 30.31
C GLY A 14 5.97 -28.10 31.38
N PHE A 15 6.43 -26.91 30.96
CA PHE A 15 6.67 -25.76 31.84
C PHE A 15 5.78 -24.58 31.43
N LEU A 16 5.34 -23.79 32.41
CA LEU A 16 4.64 -22.52 32.22
C LEU A 16 5.34 -21.46 33.04
N ASP A 17 5.44 -20.26 32.49
CA ASP A 17 5.99 -19.09 33.15
C ASP A 17 5.26 -17.83 32.65
N ASN A 18 5.37 -16.72 33.39
CA ASN A 18 4.83 -15.40 33.03
C ASN A 18 3.37 -15.41 32.55
N ILE A 19 2.48 -16.09 33.30
CA ILE A 19 1.04 -16.07 33.00
C ILE A 19 0.48 -14.68 33.33
N THR A 20 0.18 -13.90 32.29
CA THR A 20 -0.33 -12.53 32.42
C THR A 20 -1.66 -12.33 31.69
N ILE A 21 -2.51 -11.46 32.22
CA ILE A 21 -3.69 -10.93 31.52
C ILE A 21 -3.51 -9.42 31.42
N SER A 22 -3.55 -8.90 30.19
CA SER A 22 -3.35 -7.48 29.90
C SER A 22 -4.53 -6.92 29.12
N THR A 23 -4.83 -5.64 29.30
CA THR A 23 -5.87 -4.95 28.52
C THR A 23 -5.54 -4.95 27.03
N THR A 24 -4.26 -4.71 26.70
CA THR A 24 -3.76 -4.72 25.33
C THR A 24 -2.35 -5.30 25.26
N ALA A 25 -1.95 -5.77 24.08
CA ALA A 25 -0.63 -6.30 23.79
C ALA A 25 -0.18 -5.87 22.37
N HIS A 26 -0.27 -4.58 22.07
CA HIS A 26 -0.08 -4.04 20.71
C HIS A 26 1.29 -4.37 20.12
N MET A 27 2.37 -4.26 20.91
CA MET A 27 3.72 -4.57 20.43
C MET A 27 3.91 -6.06 20.11
N ALA A 28 3.27 -6.95 20.86
CA ALA A 28 3.30 -8.38 20.55
C ALA A 28 2.61 -8.67 19.20
N ALA A 29 1.47 -8.03 18.94
CA ALA A 29 0.79 -8.14 17.64
C ALA A 29 1.63 -7.53 16.50
N PHE A 30 2.26 -6.39 16.73
CA PHE A 30 3.15 -5.74 15.77
C PHE A 30 4.33 -6.65 15.39
N PHE A 31 5.07 -7.17 16.38
CA PHE A 31 6.20 -8.05 16.10
C PHE A 31 5.77 -9.39 15.51
N ALA A 32 4.62 -9.94 15.91
CA ALA A 32 4.08 -11.14 15.26
C ALA A 32 3.87 -10.93 13.75
N ALA A 33 3.38 -9.75 13.35
CA ALA A 33 3.22 -9.39 11.95
C ALA A 33 4.59 -9.17 11.26
N SER A 34 5.49 -8.39 11.86
CA SER A 34 6.83 -8.13 11.30
C SER A 34 7.65 -9.40 11.10
N ASP A 35 7.63 -10.31 12.07
CA ASP A 35 8.35 -11.57 11.99
C ASP A 35 7.72 -12.50 10.94
N TRP A 36 6.39 -12.49 10.81
CA TRP A 36 5.72 -13.24 9.74
C TRP A 36 6.16 -12.73 8.37
N LEU A 37 6.25 -11.41 8.19
CA LEU A 37 6.70 -10.80 6.92
C LEU A 37 8.11 -11.25 6.57
N VAL A 38 9.05 -11.23 7.53
CA VAL A 38 10.43 -11.72 7.30
C VAL A 38 10.42 -13.19 6.87
N ARG A 39 9.69 -14.05 7.58
CA ARG A 39 9.70 -15.51 7.33
C ARG A 39 9.02 -15.93 6.03
N ASN A 40 8.07 -15.13 5.52
CA ASN A 40 7.24 -15.49 4.37
C ASN A 40 7.53 -14.65 3.12
N GLN A 41 8.59 -13.83 3.14
CA GLN A 41 9.07 -13.15 1.94
C GLN A 41 9.79 -14.17 1.04
N ASP A 42 9.38 -14.25 -0.23
CA ASP A 42 10.00 -15.16 -1.19
C ASP A 42 11.35 -14.66 -1.72
N ASP A 43 11.99 -15.46 -2.56
CA ASP A 43 13.30 -15.19 -3.17
C ASP A 43 13.30 -13.94 -4.06
N ARG A 44 12.14 -13.53 -4.58
CA ARG A 44 11.96 -12.31 -5.39
C ARG A 44 11.65 -11.08 -4.55
N GLY A 45 11.63 -11.21 -3.22
CA GLY A 45 11.31 -10.13 -2.30
C GLY A 45 9.82 -9.83 -2.18
N GLY A 46 8.96 -10.65 -2.78
CA GLY A 46 7.53 -10.49 -2.73
C GLY A 46 6.86 -11.27 -1.60
N TRP A 47 5.60 -10.92 -1.32
CA TRP A 47 4.68 -11.76 -0.56
C TRP A 47 3.58 -12.28 -1.50
N PRO A 48 3.71 -13.51 -2.03
CA PRO A 48 2.81 -14.01 -3.06
C PRO A 48 1.40 -14.20 -2.52
N ILE A 49 0.40 -13.67 -3.23
CA ILE A 49 -1.00 -13.81 -2.85
C ILE A 49 -1.52 -15.12 -3.44
N MET A 50 -1.69 -16.13 -2.59
CA MET A 50 -1.96 -17.52 -2.97
C MET A 50 -3.43 -17.82 -3.33
N VAL A 51 -4.17 -16.81 -3.78
CA VAL A 51 -5.56 -16.95 -4.21
C VAL A 51 -5.79 -16.27 -5.55
N THR A 52 -6.67 -16.85 -6.36
CA THR A 52 -7.09 -16.23 -7.62
C THR A 52 -7.87 -14.96 -7.35
N ARG A 53 -7.57 -13.88 -8.09
CA ARG A 53 -8.30 -12.61 -8.02
C ARG A 53 -8.85 -12.23 -9.39
N LYS A 54 -10.18 -12.11 -9.50
CA LYS A 54 -10.87 -11.53 -10.66
C LYS A 54 -11.34 -10.12 -10.29
N LEU A 55 -10.76 -9.09 -10.91
CA LEU A 55 -11.02 -7.67 -10.57
C LEU A 55 -12.33 -7.14 -11.16
N GLY A 56 -12.79 -7.72 -12.26
CA GLY A 56 -14.00 -7.34 -12.98
C GLY A 56 -14.00 -7.91 -14.40
N GLU A 57 -15.09 -7.69 -15.14
CA GLU A 57 -15.11 -7.97 -16.58
C GLU A 57 -14.10 -7.08 -17.31
N GLY A 58 -13.49 -7.61 -18.38
CA GLY A 58 -12.42 -6.95 -19.14
C GLY A 58 -11.00 -7.14 -18.60
N PHE A 59 -10.83 -7.53 -17.33
CA PHE A 59 -9.52 -7.86 -16.77
C PHE A 59 -9.24 -9.36 -16.77
N LYS A 60 -8.02 -9.76 -17.14
CA LYS A 60 -7.55 -11.14 -16.97
C LYS A 60 -7.54 -11.51 -15.47
N SER A 61 -7.94 -12.75 -15.15
CA SER A 61 -7.85 -13.25 -13.78
C SER A 61 -6.39 -13.41 -13.36
N LEU A 62 -6.06 -12.91 -12.16
CA LEU A 62 -4.76 -13.12 -11.53
C LEU A 62 -4.78 -14.49 -10.87
N GLY A 63 -3.98 -15.43 -11.39
CA GLY A 63 -3.79 -16.73 -10.75
C GLY A 63 -2.95 -16.61 -9.46
N PRO A 64 -2.97 -17.62 -8.57
CA PRO A 64 -2.20 -17.61 -7.33
C PRO A 64 -0.72 -17.28 -7.54
N GLY A 65 -0.15 -16.51 -6.62
CA GLY A 65 1.25 -16.08 -6.65
C GLY A 65 1.46 -14.63 -7.08
N TRP A 66 0.42 -13.92 -7.53
CA TRP A 66 0.53 -12.50 -7.87
C TRP A 66 0.96 -11.64 -6.68
N TYR A 67 1.71 -10.57 -6.95
CA TYR A 67 2.11 -9.57 -5.95
C TYR A 67 1.23 -8.33 -6.00
N SER A 68 1.22 -7.56 -4.92
CA SER A 68 0.52 -6.28 -4.84
C SER A 68 1.47 -5.18 -4.39
N ALA A 69 1.51 -4.04 -5.08
CA ALA A 69 2.28 -2.88 -4.65
C ALA A 69 1.83 -2.36 -3.28
N MET A 70 0.54 -2.51 -2.95
CA MET A 70 0.02 -2.18 -1.62
C MET A 70 0.58 -3.14 -0.57
N ALA A 71 0.59 -4.45 -0.84
CA ALA A 71 1.17 -5.43 0.07
C ALA A 71 2.67 -5.16 0.31
N GLN A 72 3.43 -4.91 -0.77
CA GLN A 72 4.85 -4.58 -0.66
C GLN A 72 5.07 -3.30 0.16
N GLY A 73 4.35 -2.22 -0.13
CA GLY A 73 4.51 -0.95 0.58
C GLY A 73 4.15 -1.02 2.06
N GLN A 74 3.02 -1.66 2.38
CA GLN A 74 2.58 -1.86 3.76
C GLN A 74 3.58 -2.73 4.55
N ALA A 75 4.08 -3.80 3.93
CA ALA A 75 5.09 -4.65 4.54
C ALA A 75 6.40 -3.89 4.79
N ILE A 76 6.87 -3.09 3.81
CA ILE A 76 8.03 -2.23 3.97
C ILE A 76 7.84 -1.27 5.16
N SER A 77 6.70 -0.58 5.25
CA SER A 77 6.39 0.31 6.37
C SER A 77 6.43 -0.39 7.74
N ALA A 78 5.92 -1.63 7.84
CA ALA A 78 5.97 -2.42 9.07
C ALA A 78 7.40 -2.87 9.43
N LEU A 79 8.16 -3.36 8.44
CA LEU A 79 9.53 -3.82 8.60
C LEU A 79 10.49 -2.68 8.95
N VAL A 80 10.34 -1.51 8.33
CA VAL A 80 11.12 -0.31 8.66
C VAL A 80 10.89 0.09 10.12
N ARG A 81 9.65 0.10 10.60
CA ARG A 81 9.34 0.39 12.01
C ARG A 81 9.95 -0.65 12.96
N ALA A 82 9.93 -1.93 12.59
CA ALA A 82 10.53 -2.99 13.39
C ALA A 82 12.05 -2.84 13.47
N TYR A 83 12.70 -2.52 12.35
CA TYR A 83 14.13 -2.19 12.32
C TYR A 83 14.44 -0.97 13.19
N LEU A 84 13.67 0.12 13.10
CA LEU A 84 13.93 1.32 13.87
C LEU A 84 13.85 1.08 15.38
N LEU A 85 12.95 0.19 15.83
CA LEU A 85 12.78 -0.17 17.25
C LEU A 85 13.85 -1.13 17.77
N THR A 86 14.25 -2.11 16.96
CA THR A 86 15.11 -3.22 17.42
C THR A 86 16.57 -3.08 16.99
N LYS A 87 16.82 -2.32 15.92
CA LYS A 87 18.07 -2.28 15.16
C LYS A 87 18.49 -3.63 14.57
N ASP A 88 17.59 -4.61 14.51
CA ASP A 88 17.84 -5.89 13.84
C ASP A 88 17.79 -5.70 12.31
N HIS A 89 18.95 -5.84 11.68
CA HIS A 89 19.13 -5.66 10.24
C HIS A 89 18.38 -6.70 9.39
N THR A 90 17.85 -7.77 9.97
CA THR A 90 16.98 -8.73 9.30
C THR A 90 15.74 -8.03 8.73
N PHE A 91 15.13 -7.14 9.52
CA PHE A 91 13.96 -6.37 9.07
C PHE A 91 14.31 -5.40 7.95
N LEU A 92 15.42 -4.67 8.07
CA LEU A 92 15.86 -3.74 7.02
C LEU A 92 16.20 -4.47 5.72
N SER A 93 16.89 -5.61 5.80
CA SER A 93 17.26 -6.42 4.64
C SER A 93 16.03 -6.96 3.92
N SER A 94 15.00 -7.38 4.67
CA SER A 94 13.71 -7.79 4.09
C SER A 94 12.98 -6.62 3.42
N ALA A 95 12.96 -5.44 4.05
CA ALA A 95 12.38 -4.23 3.47
C ALA A 95 13.10 -3.80 2.17
N LEU A 96 14.43 -3.89 2.12
CA LEU A 96 15.22 -3.62 0.93
C LEU A 96 14.93 -4.61 -0.21
N ARG A 97 14.78 -5.90 0.08
CA ARG A 97 14.39 -6.90 -0.93
C ARG A 97 13.00 -6.63 -1.50
N ALA A 98 12.10 -6.05 -0.70
CA ALA A 98 10.72 -5.82 -1.09
C ALA A 98 10.52 -4.78 -2.20
N THR A 99 11.56 -4.04 -2.58
CA THR A 99 11.53 -3.13 -3.74
C THR A 99 11.64 -3.87 -5.08
N ALA A 100 12.10 -5.12 -5.09
CA ALA A 100 12.35 -5.86 -6.32
C ALA A 100 11.12 -5.99 -7.25
N PRO A 101 9.90 -6.31 -6.77
CA PRO A 101 8.71 -6.39 -7.63
C PRO A 101 8.35 -5.09 -8.35
N TYR A 102 8.73 -3.93 -7.82
CA TYR A 102 8.43 -2.62 -8.42
C TYR A 102 9.18 -2.35 -9.73
N LYS A 103 10.22 -3.13 -10.01
CA LYS A 103 11.05 -2.98 -11.21
C LYS A 103 10.55 -3.79 -12.40
N LEU A 104 9.69 -4.77 -12.16
CA LEU A 104 9.19 -5.70 -13.18
C LEU A 104 7.76 -5.34 -13.56
N LEU A 105 7.44 -5.47 -14.84
CA LEU A 105 6.06 -5.28 -15.33
C LEU A 105 5.12 -6.33 -14.74
N SER A 106 3.82 -6.04 -14.67
CA SER A 106 2.78 -6.99 -14.24
C SER A 106 2.91 -8.36 -14.95
N GLU A 107 3.14 -8.36 -16.26
CA GLU A 107 3.30 -9.58 -17.07
C GLU A 107 4.58 -10.37 -16.77
N GLN A 108 5.57 -9.72 -16.16
CA GLN A 108 6.85 -10.30 -15.75
C GLN A 108 6.86 -10.70 -14.27
N HIS A 109 5.67 -10.91 -13.69
CA HIS A 109 5.50 -11.25 -12.28
C HIS A 109 5.99 -10.13 -11.33
N GLY A 110 5.85 -8.89 -11.77
CA GLY A 110 6.08 -7.69 -10.97
C GLY A 110 4.79 -6.93 -10.64
N VAL A 111 4.96 -5.68 -10.23
CA VAL A 111 3.84 -4.77 -9.91
C VAL A 111 3.88 -3.48 -10.70
N LYS A 112 4.79 -3.34 -11.68
CA LYS A 112 4.89 -2.12 -12.48
C LYS A 112 3.88 -2.11 -13.63
N ALA A 113 3.20 -0.98 -13.79
CA ALA A 113 2.50 -0.58 -15.00
C ALA A 113 3.09 0.73 -15.54
N VAL A 114 2.78 1.06 -16.79
CA VAL A 114 3.15 2.35 -17.40
C VAL A 114 1.91 2.96 -18.04
N PHE A 115 1.43 4.07 -17.49
CA PHE A 115 0.29 4.79 -18.04
C PHE A 115 0.72 5.56 -19.28
N MET A 116 0.07 5.27 -20.42
CA MET A 116 0.26 5.96 -21.71
C MET A 116 1.74 6.10 -22.12
N ASN A 117 2.53 5.05 -21.91
CA ASN A 117 3.97 5.01 -22.21
C ASN A 117 4.81 6.12 -21.54
N LYS A 118 4.30 6.75 -20.47
CA LYS A 118 4.92 7.93 -19.86
C LYS A 118 5.10 7.83 -18.34
N HIS A 119 4.06 7.42 -17.63
CA HIS A 119 4.05 7.49 -16.16
C HIS A 119 4.17 6.11 -15.54
N ASP A 120 5.21 5.89 -14.74
CA ASP A 120 5.39 4.65 -13.98
C ASP A 120 4.31 4.54 -12.88
N TRP A 121 3.72 3.36 -12.73
CA TRP A 121 2.72 3.09 -11.72
C TRP A 121 2.98 1.77 -11.02
N TYR A 122 2.62 1.68 -9.75
CA TYR A 122 2.76 0.47 -8.94
C TYR A 122 1.38 -0.07 -8.58
N GLU A 123 1.04 -1.20 -9.20
CA GLU A 123 -0.30 -1.78 -9.22
C GLU A 123 -0.67 -2.45 -7.89
N GLU A 124 -1.81 -2.05 -7.31
CA GLU A 124 -2.46 -2.83 -6.25
C GLU A 124 -2.84 -4.22 -6.76
N TYR A 125 -3.34 -4.28 -8.00
CA TYR A 125 -3.66 -5.49 -8.73
C TYR A 125 -2.92 -5.46 -10.07
N PRO A 126 -1.87 -6.27 -10.29
CA PRO A 126 -1.06 -6.26 -11.52
C PRO A 126 -1.81 -6.95 -12.67
N THR A 127 -2.94 -6.39 -13.08
CA THR A 127 -3.82 -6.94 -14.12
C THR A 127 -3.32 -6.64 -15.53
N THR A 128 -3.86 -7.39 -16.49
CA THR A 128 -3.80 -7.07 -17.92
C THR A 128 -5.24 -6.90 -18.43
N PRO A 129 -5.61 -5.73 -19.00
CA PRO A 129 -4.84 -4.48 -19.01
C PRO A 129 -4.61 -3.92 -17.58
N SER A 130 -3.70 -2.96 -17.44
CA SER A 130 -3.40 -2.26 -16.18
C SER A 130 -4.65 -1.63 -15.55
N SER A 131 -4.73 -1.64 -14.22
CA SER A 131 -5.93 -1.19 -13.49
C SER A 131 -5.81 0.23 -12.94
N PHE A 132 -4.60 0.62 -12.51
CA PHE A 132 -4.31 1.91 -11.90
C PHE A 132 -5.21 2.22 -10.70
N VAL A 133 -5.21 1.36 -9.68
CA VAL A 133 -5.91 1.65 -8.41
C VAL A 133 -5.15 2.71 -7.62
N LEU A 134 -5.83 3.79 -7.23
CA LEU A 134 -5.19 4.96 -6.60
C LEU A 134 -4.68 4.69 -5.19
N ASN A 135 -5.52 4.13 -4.32
CA ASN A 135 -5.20 3.97 -2.90
C ASN A 135 -3.99 3.04 -2.68
N GLY A 136 -3.94 1.88 -3.35
CA GLY A 136 -2.83 0.95 -3.23
C GLY A 136 -1.52 1.53 -3.77
N PHE A 137 -1.58 2.32 -4.84
CA PHE A 137 -0.43 3.05 -5.35
C PHE A 137 0.14 4.02 -4.30
N MET A 138 -0.70 4.86 -3.68
CA MET A 138 -0.23 5.78 -2.64
C MET A 138 0.36 5.05 -1.43
N TYR A 139 -0.23 3.94 -0.98
CA TYR A 139 0.38 3.11 0.07
C TYR A 139 1.75 2.55 -0.32
N SER A 140 1.90 2.16 -1.59
CA SER A 140 3.19 1.71 -2.12
C SER A 140 4.26 2.80 -2.03
N LEU A 141 3.91 4.06 -2.30
CA LEU A 141 4.81 5.21 -2.20
C LEU A 141 5.17 5.53 -0.75
N ILE A 142 4.22 5.41 0.18
CA ILE A 142 4.49 5.61 1.62
C ILE A 142 5.50 4.58 2.13
N GLY A 143 5.39 3.31 1.73
CA GLY A 143 6.39 2.29 2.04
C GLY A 143 7.78 2.63 1.48
N LEU A 144 7.85 3.04 0.21
CA LEU A 144 9.11 3.46 -0.41
C LEU A 144 9.71 4.69 0.29
N TYR A 145 8.88 5.63 0.76
CA TYR A 145 9.31 6.77 1.55
C TYR A 145 9.93 6.32 2.89
N ASP A 146 9.23 5.48 3.65
CA ASP A 146 9.74 4.95 4.93
C ASP A 146 11.12 4.29 4.74
N LEU A 147 11.29 3.52 3.66
CA LEU A 147 12.54 2.83 3.36
C LEU A 147 13.65 3.78 2.91
N LYS A 148 13.38 4.73 2.00
CA LYS A 148 14.42 5.64 1.50
C LYS A 148 14.96 6.55 2.61
N GLU A 149 14.11 6.95 3.56
CA GLU A 149 14.51 7.77 4.70
C GLU A 149 15.29 6.98 5.75
N THR A 150 15.06 5.67 5.84
CA THR A 150 15.67 4.81 6.88
C THR A 150 16.97 4.12 6.43
N ALA A 151 17.06 3.72 5.16
CA ALA A 151 18.16 2.90 4.66
C ALA A 151 19.46 3.70 4.37
N GLY A 152 19.41 5.03 4.48
CA GLY A 152 20.53 5.91 4.13
C GLY A 152 20.79 5.98 2.62
N GLU A 153 21.76 6.80 2.22
CA GLU A 153 21.95 7.18 0.81
C GLU A 153 22.31 6.00 -0.11
N LYS A 154 23.18 5.10 0.36
CA LYS A 154 23.69 3.99 -0.47
C LYS A 154 22.66 2.87 -0.64
N LEU A 155 22.08 2.37 0.46
CA LEU A 155 21.12 1.25 0.41
C LEU A 155 19.73 1.74 -0.02
N GLY A 156 19.34 2.95 0.35
CA GLY A 156 18.05 3.55 0.00
C GLY A 156 17.93 4.09 -1.43
N LYS A 157 19.01 4.02 -2.24
CA LYS A 157 19.03 4.59 -3.60
C LYS A 157 17.93 4.04 -4.51
N GLU A 158 17.67 2.74 -4.45
CA GLU A 158 16.60 2.12 -5.25
C GLU A 158 15.21 2.59 -4.81
N ALA A 159 14.94 2.55 -3.50
CA ALA A 159 13.68 3.03 -2.93
C ALA A 159 13.44 4.51 -3.24
N ARG A 160 14.49 5.34 -3.19
CA ARG A 160 14.45 6.76 -3.58
C ARG A 160 14.04 6.94 -5.04
N SER A 161 14.70 6.23 -5.96
CA SER A 161 14.39 6.33 -7.39
C SER A 161 12.96 5.91 -7.72
N LEU A 162 12.48 4.82 -7.11
CA LEU A 162 11.09 4.37 -7.26
C LEU A 162 10.11 5.42 -6.69
N TYR A 163 10.37 5.92 -5.48
CA TYR A 163 9.53 6.93 -4.87
C TYR A 163 9.42 8.20 -5.72
N GLU A 164 10.54 8.73 -6.22
CA GLU A 164 10.56 9.96 -7.02
C GLU A 164 9.76 9.81 -8.31
N ARG A 165 9.96 8.71 -9.06
CA ARG A 165 9.21 8.40 -10.29
C ARG A 165 7.72 8.19 -10.02
N GLY A 166 7.40 7.52 -8.92
CA GLY A 166 6.02 7.29 -8.50
C GLY A 166 5.32 8.59 -8.08
N MET A 167 5.99 9.47 -7.36
CA MET A 167 5.46 10.77 -6.95
C MET A 167 5.24 11.72 -8.14
N GLU A 168 6.15 11.71 -9.12
CA GLU A 168 5.94 12.44 -10.38
C GLU A 168 4.66 11.96 -11.09
N SER A 169 4.49 10.65 -11.19
CA SER A 169 3.32 10.03 -11.81
C SER A 169 2.04 10.32 -11.03
N LEU A 170 2.08 10.25 -9.69
CA LEU A 170 0.94 10.60 -8.84
C LEU A 170 0.47 12.04 -9.12
N LYS A 171 1.40 13.00 -9.12
CA LYS A 171 1.07 14.43 -9.36
C LYS A 171 0.43 14.63 -10.74
N ALA A 172 0.96 13.98 -11.77
CA ALA A 172 0.44 14.09 -13.13
C ALA A 172 -0.94 13.44 -13.29
N MET A 173 -1.18 12.31 -12.63
CA MET A 173 -2.39 11.50 -12.83
C MET A 173 -3.52 11.81 -11.84
N LEU A 174 -3.25 12.52 -10.74
CA LEU A 174 -4.24 12.82 -9.70
C LEU A 174 -5.55 13.44 -10.23
N PRO A 175 -5.54 14.38 -11.21
CA PRO A 175 -6.77 14.92 -11.78
C PRO A 175 -7.69 13.88 -12.42
N LEU A 176 -7.14 12.78 -12.94
CA LEU A 176 -7.92 11.72 -13.60
C LEU A 176 -8.84 10.97 -12.64
N TYR A 177 -8.60 11.08 -11.34
CA TYR A 177 -9.41 10.45 -10.31
C TYR A 177 -10.44 11.40 -9.69
N ASP A 178 -10.49 12.67 -10.09
CA ASP A 178 -11.40 13.66 -9.54
C ASP A 178 -12.65 13.79 -10.43
N THR A 179 -13.83 13.48 -9.89
CA THR A 179 -15.10 13.58 -10.66
C THR A 179 -15.76 14.95 -10.54
N GLY A 180 -15.15 15.89 -9.82
CA GLY A 180 -15.76 17.16 -9.44
C GLY A 180 -16.74 17.07 -8.27
N SER A 181 -17.04 15.88 -7.75
CA SER A 181 -17.94 15.69 -6.60
C SER A 181 -17.62 14.46 -5.73
N GLY A 182 -16.49 13.82 -6.00
CA GLY A 182 -16.01 12.60 -5.38
C GLY A 182 -14.74 12.14 -6.09
N THR A 183 -14.34 10.90 -5.85
CA THR A 183 -13.18 10.31 -6.54
C THR A 183 -13.52 8.99 -7.23
N ILE A 184 -12.76 8.65 -8.26
CA ILE A 184 -12.76 7.34 -8.91
C ILE A 184 -11.77 6.44 -8.16
N TYR A 185 -12.08 5.14 -8.06
CA TYR A 185 -11.22 4.16 -7.39
C TYR A 185 -10.03 3.74 -8.26
N ASP A 186 -10.29 3.58 -9.56
CA ASP A 186 -9.32 3.11 -10.55
C ASP A 186 -9.60 3.69 -11.95
N LEU A 187 -8.67 3.52 -12.89
CA LEU A 187 -8.82 4.05 -14.25
C LEU A 187 -9.45 3.05 -15.23
N ARG A 188 -10.22 2.06 -14.75
CA ARG A 188 -10.81 1.03 -15.63
C ARG A 188 -11.71 1.61 -16.73
N HIS A 189 -12.35 2.74 -16.46
CA HIS A 189 -13.21 3.42 -17.42
C HIS A 189 -12.44 3.90 -18.65
N PHE A 190 -11.22 4.38 -18.45
CA PHE A 190 -10.31 4.75 -19.53
C PHE A 190 -9.70 3.52 -20.20
N MET A 191 -9.29 2.51 -19.40
CA MET A 191 -8.58 1.33 -19.91
C MET A 191 -9.48 0.34 -20.66
N LEU A 192 -10.76 0.26 -20.31
CA LEU A 192 -11.73 -0.70 -20.86
C LEU A 192 -12.87 -0.03 -21.63
N GLY A 193 -12.97 1.31 -21.64
CA GLY A 193 -14.07 2.02 -22.29
C GLY A 193 -15.44 1.81 -21.63
N ILE A 194 -15.46 1.62 -20.31
CA ILE A 194 -16.67 1.36 -19.51
C ILE A 194 -16.96 2.49 -18.53
N ALA A 195 -18.04 2.38 -17.74
CA ALA A 195 -18.38 3.38 -16.73
C ALA A 195 -17.30 3.51 -15.63
N PRO A 196 -17.09 4.71 -15.05
CA PRO A 196 -16.22 4.94 -13.90
C PRO A 196 -16.56 4.05 -12.70
N ASN A 197 -15.54 3.40 -12.15
CA ASN A 197 -15.65 2.72 -10.86
C ASN A 197 -15.51 3.75 -9.73
N LEU A 198 -16.62 4.34 -9.30
CA LEU A 198 -16.62 5.37 -8.26
C LEU A 198 -16.10 4.82 -6.93
N ALA A 199 -15.19 5.55 -6.30
CA ALA A 199 -14.76 5.23 -4.94
C ALA A 199 -15.92 5.53 -3.98
N ARG A 200 -16.37 4.50 -3.26
CA ARG A 200 -17.32 4.68 -2.16
C ARG A 200 -16.68 5.58 -1.06
N TRP A 201 -17.50 6.18 -0.19
CA TRP A 201 -17.05 7.29 0.67
C TRP A 201 -15.88 6.98 1.61
N ASP A 202 -15.76 5.75 2.12
CA ASP A 202 -14.60 5.35 2.94
C ASP A 202 -13.28 5.34 2.13
N TYR A 203 -13.29 4.89 0.88
CA TYR A 203 -12.16 5.01 -0.03
C TYR A 203 -11.88 6.46 -0.40
N HIS A 204 -12.92 7.28 -0.60
CA HIS A 204 -12.71 8.72 -0.80
C HIS A 204 -12.01 9.35 0.41
N THR A 205 -12.42 9.02 1.64
CA THR A 205 -11.71 9.47 2.84
C THR A 205 -10.30 8.89 2.96
N THR A 206 -10.08 7.66 2.50
CA THR A 206 -8.74 7.05 2.42
C THR A 206 -7.84 7.84 1.47
N HIS A 207 -8.34 8.20 0.28
CA HIS A 207 -7.60 9.04 -0.65
C HIS A 207 -7.22 10.40 -0.03
N ILE A 208 -8.16 11.03 0.67
CA ILE A 208 -7.91 12.29 1.40
C ILE A 208 -6.82 12.11 2.47
N ASN A 209 -6.90 11.05 3.28
CA ASN A 209 -5.94 10.78 4.34
C ASN A 209 -4.53 10.54 3.78
N GLN A 210 -4.43 9.78 2.70
CA GLN A 210 -3.16 9.50 2.02
C GLN A 210 -2.56 10.77 1.43
N LEU A 211 -3.33 11.58 0.70
CA LEU A 211 -2.83 12.86 0.18
C LEU A 211 -2.48 13.85 1.29
N GLN A 212 -3.24 13.86 2.38
CA GLN A 212 -2.92 14.69 3.54
C GLN A 212 -1.58 14.28 4.15
N LEU A 213 -1.30 12.99 4.29
CA LEU A 213 0.02 12.50 4.73
C LEU A 213 1.11 12.88 3.72
N LEU A 214 0.90 12.65 2.43
CA LEU A 214 1.89 13.02 1.40
C LEU A 214 2.18 14.53 1.40
N SER A 215 1.18 15.36 1.68
CA SER A 215 1.34 16.82 1.75
C SER A 215 2.21 17.33 2.91
N THR A 216 2.52 16.48 3.90
CA THR A 216 3.45 16.84 5.00
C THR A 216 4.89 16.43 4.71
N ILE A 217 5.14 15.69 3.64
CA ILE A 217 6.47 15.19 3.25
C ILE A 217 6.89 15.64 1.85
N ASP A 218 5.95 16.20 1.07
CA ASP A 218 6.17 16.84 -0.23
C ASP A 218 5.35 18.14 -0.30
N GLU A 219 6.04 19.27 -0.48
CA GLU A 219 5.45 20.62 -0.43
C GLU A 219 4.69 21.02 -1.71
N SER A 220 4.53 20.12 -2.68
CA SER A 220 3.84 20.41 -3.93
C SER A 220 2.40 20.92 -3.68
N PRO A 221 2.01 22.11 -4.18
CA PRO A 221 0.70 22.72 -3.91
C PRO A 221 -0.49 21.83 -4.29
N ILE A 222 -0.31 21.00 -5.32
CA ILE A 222 -1.34 20.08 -5.83
C ILE A 222 -1.94 19.20 -4.73
N PHE A 223 -1.13 18.71 -3.77
CA PHE A 223 -1.67 17.86 -2.70
C PHE A 223 -2.59 18.66 -1.76
N LYS A 224 -2.18 19.86 -1.36
CA LYS A 224 -2.98 20.74 -0.49
C LYS A 224 -4.27 21.18 -1.17
N GLU A 225 -4.22 21.49 -2.46
CA GLU A 225 -5.38 21.86 -3.28
C GLU A 225 -6.38 20.70 -3.42
N PHE A 226 -5.91 19.50 -3.78
CA PHE A 226 -6.76 18.33 -3.91
C PHE A 226 -7.35 17.89 -2.56
N VAL A 227 -6.56 17.88 -1.47
CA VAL A 227 -7.07 17.60 -0.12
C VAL A 227 -8.18 18.58 0.27
N LYS A 228 -7.98 19.88 0.05
CA LYS A 228 -8.99 20.90 0.34
C LYS A 228 -10.27 20.67 -0.47
N ARG A 229 -10.13 20.43 -1.77
CA ARG A 229 -11.27 20.22 -2.68
C ARG A 229 -12.02 18.93 -2.33
N TRP A 230 -11.32 17.80 -2.17
CA TRP A 230 -11.93 16.51 -1.85
C TRP A 230 -12.62 16.52 -0.47
N LYS A 231 -12.05 17.19 0.54
CA LYS A 231 -12.74 17.39 1.82
C LYS A 231 -14.07 18.14 1.68
N SER A 232 -14.20 19.05 0.71
CA SER A 232 -15.46 19.75 0.48
C SER A 232 -16.56 18.84 -0.09
N TYR A 233 -16.19 17.79 -0.83
CA TYR A 233 -17.13 16.83 -1.41
C TYR A 233 -17.88 16.02 -0.34
N LEU A 234 -17.23 15.76 0.80
CA LEU A 234 -17.86 15.14 1.97
C LEU A 234 -19.05 15.94 2.53
N LYS A 235 -19.14 17.23 2.19
CA LYS A 235 -20.22 18.15 2.61
C LYS A 235 -21.13 18.55 1.44
N GLY A 236 -21.12 17.78 0.35
CA GLY A 236 -21.97 18.02 -0.82
C GLY A 236 -21.51 19.16 -1.73
N SER A 237 -20.33 19.75 -1.50
CA SER A 237 -19.78 20.73 -2.43
C SER A 237 -19.41 20.06 -3.76
N ARG A 238 -19.42 20.83 -4.84
CA ARG A 238 -19.05 20.38 -6.19
C ARG A 238 -18.07 21.35 -6.82
N ALA A 239 -17.25 20.87 -7.75
CA ALA A 239 -16.53 21.74 -8.67
C ALA A 239 -17.52 22.61 -9.45
N LYS A 240 -17.12 23.85 -9.75
CA LYS A 240 -17.95 24.76 -10.56
C LYS A 240 -18.16 24.14 -11.95
N HIS A 241 -19.39 24.22 -12.45
CA HIS A 241 -19.66 24.00 -13.87
C HIS A 241 -19.37 25.30 -14.65
N ASN A 242 -19.31 25.18 -15.98
CA ASN A 242 -19.18 26.32 -16.89
C ASN A 242 -20.41 27.23 -16.90
#